data_AF-A0A7X0APW8-F1
#
_entry.id   AF-A0A7X0APW8-F1
#
_cell.length_a   1.000
_cell.length_b   1.000
_cell.length_c   1.000
_cell.angle_alpha   90.00
_cell.angle_beta   90.00
_cell.angle_gamma   90.00
#
_symmetry.space_group_name_H-M   'P 1'
#
loop_
_entity.id
_entity.type
_entity.pdbx_description
1 polymer ?
#
loop_
_entity_poly.entity_id
_entity_poly.type
_entity_poly.pdbx_seq_one_letter_code
_entity_poly.pdbx_strand_id
1 'polypeptide(L)'
;MFDVIDFLESVGQDAEWRHADSEALAVALTGVQIGPELRMAILARDERELQALLGQDPFCCLINPAKPDEDQEECDGSCKEGEDEDENKDKSTDDD
;
A
#
# COMPACT_ATOMS: atom_id res chain seq x y z
N MET A 1 -3.18 -5.21 22.50
CA MET A 1 -2.48 -6.40 21.99
C MET A 1 -1.66 -5.86 20.86
N PHE A 2 -0.33 -5.82 21.02
CA PHE A 2 0.55 -5.18 20.04
C PHE A 2 1.13 -6.28 19.17
N ASP A 3 0.69 -6.35 17.92
CA ASP A 3 1.10 -7.38 16.98
C ASP A 3 2.18 -6.86 16.00
N VAL A 4 2.46 -7.63 14.95
CA VAL A 4 3.48 -7.25 13.97
C VAL A 4 3.07 -6.04 13.13
N ILE A 5 1.77 -5.85 12.87
CA ILE A 5 1.27 -4.74 12.06
C ILE A 5 1.38 -3.44 12.86
N ASP A 6 0.96 -3.44 14.12
CA ASP A 6 1.11 -2.29 15.02
C ASP A 6 2.58 -1.86 15.13
N PHE A 7 3.49 -2.84 15.21
CA PHE A 7 4.92 -2.57 15.25
C PHE A 7 5.42 -1.91 13.97
N LEU A 8 5.11 -2.49 12.80
CA LEU A 8 5.53 -1.94 11.51
C LEU A 8 4.92 -0.56 11.25
N GLU A 9 3.69 -0.31 11.69
CA GLU A 9 3.06 1.01 11.64
C GLU A 9 3.85 2.03 12.47
N SER A 10 4.18 1.71 13.73
CA SER A 10 4.95 2.62 14.60
C SER A 10 6.34 2.94 14.04
N VAL A 11 6.98 1.96 13.39
CA VAL A 11 8.26 2.17 12.69
C VAL A 11 8.08 3.04 11.46
N GLY A 12 6.97 2.90 10.73
CA GLY A 12 6.66 3.70 9.54
C GLY A 12 6.25 5.14 9.84
N GLN A 13 5.64 5.39 10.99
CA GLN A 13 5.21 6.73 11.42
C GLN A 13 6.37 7.62 11.89
N ASP A 14 7.47 7.04 12.36
CA ASP A 14 8.63 7.78 12.86
C ASP A 14 9.79 7.71 11.85
N ALA A 15 10.09 8.85 11.24
CA ALA A 15 11.12 8.98 10.20
C ALA A 15 12.54 8.68 10.71
N GLU A 16 12.79 8.76 12.02
CA GLU A 16 14.11 8.47 12.61
C GLU A 16 14.49 6.99 12.39
N TRP A 17 13.51 6.07 12.29
CA TRP A 17 13.76 4.65 12.00
C TRP A 17 14.41 4.39 10.64
N ARG A 18 14.32 5.34 9.70
CA ARG A 18 15.00 5.26 8.41
C ARG A 18 16.53 5.19 8.57
N HIS A 19 17.06 5.77 9.64
CA HIS A 19 18.49 5.84 9.92
C HIS A 19 18.91 5.01 11.13
N ALA A 20 17.95 4.43 11.86
CA ALA A 20 18.22 3.55 12.99
C ALA A 20 19.00 2.29 12.57
N ASP A 21 19.96 1.91 13.40
CA ASP A 21 20.69 0.66 13.23
C ASP A 21 19.84 -0.55 13.65
N SER A 22 20.36 -1.74 13.35
CA SER A 22 19.68 -3.00 13.67
C SER A 22 19.61 -3.28 15.17
N GLU A 23 20.47 -2.67 16.00
CA GLU A 23 20.48 -2.85 17.45
C GLU A 23 19.32 -2.09 18.09
N ALA A 24 19.10 -0.83 17.68
CA ALA A 24 17.94 -0.05 18.06
C ALA A 24 16.63 -0.76 17.68
N LEU A 25 16.58 -1.37 16.49
CA LEU A 25 15.41 -2.14 16.05
C LEU A 25 15.20 -3.40 16.91
N ALA A 26 16.28 -4.10 17.30
CA ALA A 26 16.21 -5.24 18.21
C ALA A 26 15.70 -4.86 19.60
N VAL A 27 16.12 -3.70 20.11
CA VAL A 27 15.60 -3.16 21.36
C VAL A 27 14.11 -2.85 21.24
N ALA A 28 13.67 -2.19 20.18
CA ALA A 28 12.26 -1.86 19.96
C ALA A 28 11.37 -3.10 19.84
N LEU A 29 11.89 -4.19 19.27
CA LEU A 29 11.18 -5.46 19.22
C LEU A 29 11.04 -6.10 20.62
N THR A 30 11.84 -5.73 21.62
CA THR A 30 11.79 -6.33 22.96
C THR A 30 10.43 -6.12 23.62
N GLY A 31 9.81 -7.20 24.10
CA GLY A 31 8.48 -7.15 24.73
C GLY A 31 7.30 -7.15 23.74
N VAL A 32 7.56 -7.02 22.43
CA VAL A 32 6.53 -7.17 21.41
C VAL A 32 6.24 -8.65 21.14
N GLN A 33 4.95 -8.99 21.09
CA GLN A 33 4.42 -10.33 20.88
C GLN A 33 4.42 -10.70 19.38
N ILE A 34 5.62 -10.76 18.79
CA ILE A 34 5.85 -11.15 17.39
C ILE A 34 6.48 -12.55 17.36
N GLY A 35 6.01 -13.39 16.42
CA GLY A 35 6.56 -14.72 16.19
C GLY A 35 8.05 -14.70 15.84
N PRO A 36 8.81 -15.76 16.16
CA PRO A 36 10.26 -15.78 15.98
C PRO A 36 10.69 -15.58 14.52
N GLU A 37 9.98 -16.14 13.57
CA GLU A 37 10.27 -16.01 12.13
C GLU A 37 10.12 -14.57 11.66
N LEU A 38 9.01 -13.91 12.00
CA LEU A 38 8.77 -12.50 11.70
C LEU A 38 9.82 -11.59 12.34
N ARG A 39 10.21 -11.88 13.59
CA ARG A 39 11.24 -11.10 14.28
C ARG A 39 12.60 -11.22 13.58
N MET A 40 12.96 -12.41 13.11
CA MET A 40 14.20 -12.62 12.35
C MET A 40 14.15 -11.89 11.00
N ALA A 41 13.06 -12.01 10.25
CA ALA A 41 12.90 -11.33 8.97
C ALA A 41 13.00 -9.80 9.11
N ILE A 42 12.38 -9.22 10.15
CA ILE A 42 12.47 -7.78 10.46
C ILE A 42 13.92 -7.37 10.77
N LEU A 43 14.63 -8.12 11.62
CA LEU A 43 16.01 -7.80 12.00
C LEU A 43 17.00 -7.93 10.83
N ALA A 44 16.77 -8.91 9.96
CA ALA A 44 17.54 -9.12 8.74
C ALA A 44 17.22 -8.08 7.64
N ARG A 45 16.16 -7.29 7.81
CA ARG A 45 15.58 -6.42 6.76
C ARG A 45 15.25 -7.21 5.48
N ASP A 46 14.83 -8.46 5.63
CA ASP A 46 14.42 -9.31 4.51
C ASP A 46 12.96 -9.01 4.15
N GLU A 47 12.78 -8.08 3.23
CA GLU A 47 11.47 -7.67 2.73
C GLU A 47 10.69 -8.85 2.13
N ARG A 48 11.37 -9.74 1.39
CA ARG A 48 10.69 -10.85 0.69
C ARG A 48 10.20 -11.90 1.66
N GLU A 49 11.03 -12.28 2.63
CA GLU A 49 10.64 -13.23 3.67
C GLU A 49 9.53 -12.64 4.54
N LEU A 50 9.62 -11.36 4.90
CA LEU A 50 8.58 -10.68 5.66
C LEU A 50 7.24 -10.65 4.92
N GLN A 51 7.23 -10.32 3.62
CA GLN A 51 6.02 -10.36 2.80
C GLN A 51 5.41 -11.76 2.75
N ALA A 52 6.23 -12.80 2.54
CA ALA A 52 5.76 -14.19 2.51
C ALA A 52 5.14 -14.63 3.85
N LEU A 53 5.77 -14.28 4.99
CA LEU A 53 5.25 -14.58 6.33
C LEU A 53 3.95 -13.85 6.63
N LEU A 54 3.76 -12.65 6.08
CA LEU A 54 2.53 -11.87 6.19
C LEU A 54 1.45 -12.30 5.17
N GLY A 55 1.73 -13.29 4.32
CA GLY A 55 0.81 -13.74 3.28
C GLY A 55 0.56 -12.70 2.20
N GLN A 56 1.49 -11.76 2.00
CA GLN A 56 1.43 -10.81 0.90
C GLN A 56 1.98 -11.45 -0.38
N ASP A 57 1.18 -11.35 -1.43
CA ASP A 57 1.61 -11.63 -2.79
C ASP A 57 2.11 -10.33 -3.47
N PRO A 58 2.97 -10.43 -4.50
CA PRO A 58 3.38 -9.27 -5.28
C PRO A 58 2.14 -8.58 -5.87
N PHE A 59 1.91 -7.33 -5.48
CA PHE A 59 0.86 -6.51 -6.08
C PHE A 59 1.50 -5.39 -6.91
N CYS A 60 0.98 -5.18 -8.12
CA CYS A 60 1.39 -4.07 -8.97
C CYS A 60 0.39 -2.92 -8.79
N CYS A 61 0.75 -1.90 -8.01
CA CYS A 61 -0.02 -0.67 -7.94
C CYS A 61 0.18 0.12 -9.24
N LEU A 62 -0.89 0.29 -10.02
CA LEU A 62 -0.92 1.28 -11.08
C LEU A 62 -1.19 2.65 -10.44
N ILE A 63 -0.14 3.46 -10.28
CA ILE A 63 -0.33 4.89 -10.00
C ILE A 63 -0.69 5.54 -11.33
N ASN A 64 -1.98 5.83 -11.54
CA ASN A 64 -2.42 6.61 -12.69
C ASN A 64 -1.97 8.07 -12.46
N PRO A 65 -1.08 8.63 -13.29
CA PRO A 65 -0.70 10.03 -13.15
C PRO A 65 -1.95 10.92 -13.26
N ALA A 66 -2.01 11.94 -12.41
CA ALA A 66 -3.05 12.96 -12.52
C ALA A 66 -3.02 13.53 -13.95
N LYS A 67 -4.18 13.62 -14.59
CA LYS A 67 -4.28 14.32 -15.88
C LYS A 67 -3.84 15.77 -15.66
N PRO A 68 -2.96 16.31 -16.51
CA PRO A 68 -2.61 17.72 -16.43
C PRO A 68 -3.86 18.55 -16.73
N ASP A 69 -4.21 19.44 -15.80
CA ASP A 69 -5.20 20.51 -15.93
C ASP A 69 -6.65 20.06 -16.19
N GLU A 70 -7.25 19.36 -15.23
CA GLU A 70 -8.66 19.57 -14.91
C GLU A 70 -8.72 20.02 -13.45
N ASP A 71 -9.26 21.20 -13.26
CA ASP A 71 -9.44 21.89 -11.98
C ASP A 71 -9.93 20.89 -10.92
N GLN A 72 -9.10 20.59 -9.93
CA GLN A 72 -9.52 19.77 -8.79
C GLN A 72 -10.58 20.55 -8.03
N GLU A 73 -11.86 20.35 -8.35
CA GLU A 73 -12.92 20.68 -7.41
C GLU A 73 -12.68 19.82 -6.17
N GLU A 74 -12.45 20.48 -5.03
CA GLU A 74 -12.35 19.85 -3.73
C GLU A 74 -13.65 19.07 -3.46
N CYS A 75 -13.68 17.74 -3.70
CA CYS A 75 -14.83 16.90 -3.29
C CYS A 75 -14.91 16.95 -1.75
N ASP A 76 -15.91 17.65 -1.22
CA ASP A 76 -16.23 17.73 0.22
C ASP A 76 -17.02 16.51 0.74
N GLY A 77 -17.03 15.42 -0.01
CA GLY A 77 -17.62 14.14 0.41
C GLY A 77 -19.07 13.88 -0.04
N SER A 78 -19.59 14.56 -1.08
CA SER A 78 -20.94 14.30 -1.62
C SER A 78 -21.02 14.02 -3.12
N CYS A 79 -20.01 13.33 -3.68
CA CYS A 79 -19.96 13.01 -5.10
C CYS A 79 -20.65 11.63 -5.33
N LYS A 80 -21.90 11.61 -5.84
CA LYS A 80 -22.64 10.38 -6.21
C LYS A 80 -22.01 9.74 -7.45
N GLU A 81 -21.78 8.42 -7.40
CA GLU A 81 -21.32 7.62 -8.56
C GLU A 81 -22.31 7.77 -9.73
N GLY A 82 -21.83 8.34 -10.84
CA GLY A 82 -22.59 8.50 -12.08
C GLY A 82 -22.54 7.21 -12.90
N GLU A 83 -23.70 6.75 -13.32
CA GLU A 83 -23.95 5.57 -14.15
C GLU A 83 -23.36 5.75 -15.57
N ASP A 84 -22.55 4.80 -16.03
CA ASP A 84 -22.03 4.74 -17.40
C ASP A 84 -23.15 4.34 -18.39
N GLU A 85 -23.71 5.31 -19.13
CA GLU A 85 -24.54 5.05 -20.33
C GLU A 85 -23.66 5.06 -21.59
N ASP A 86 -23.26 3.88 -22.07
CA ASP A 86 -22.54 3.70 -23.33
C ASP A 86 -23.53 3.43 -24.48
N GLU A 87 -24.15 4.49 -25.03
CA GLU A 87 -24.91 4.42 -26.28
C GLU A 87 -23.98 4.57 -27.50
N ASN A 88 -23.39 3.48 -27.99
CA ASN A 88 -22.79 3.48 -29.32
C ASN A 88 -23.79 2.99 -30.38
N LYS A 89 -24.44 3.96 -31.02
CA LYS A 89 -25.27 3.79 -32.19
C LYS A 89 -24.66 4.59 -33.34
N ASP A 90 -23.92 3.92 -34.23
CA ASP A 90 -23.81 4.40 -35.61
C ASP A 90 -23.90 3.26 -36.63
N LYS A 91 -24.66 3.55 -37.69
CA LYS A 91 -25.23 2.66 -38.70
C LYS A 91 -24.49 2.85 -40.04
N SER A 92 -24.08 1.73 -40.63
CA SER A 92 -24.10 1.36 -42.07
C SER A 92 -23.59 2.31 -43.17
N THR A 93 -22.72 1.81 -44.07
CA THR A 93 -23.03 1.68 -45.53
C THR A 93 -22.05 0.76 -46.28
N ASP A 94 -22.56 0.18 -47.37
CA ASP A 94 -22.12 -0.96 -48.20
C ASP A 94 -20.98 -0.73 -49.23
N ASP A 95 -20.61 -1.86 -49.88
CA ASP A 95 -20.04 -2.10 -51.22
C ASP A 95 -18.51 -2.00 -51.49
N ASP A 96 -17.86 -3.17 -51.70
CA ASP A 96 -17.26 -3.61 -53.00
C ASP A 96 -16.86 -5.12 -52.95
#